data_AF-A0A7Y3GV33-F1
#
_entry.id   AF-A0A7Y3GV33-F1
#
_cell.length_a   1.000
_cell.length_b   1.000
_cell.length_c   1.000
_cell.angle_alpha   90.00
_cell.angle_beta   90.00
_cell.angle_gamma   90.00
#
_symmetry.space_group_name_H-M   'P 1'
#
loop_
_entity.id
_entity.type
_entity.pdbx_description
1 polymer ?
#
loop_
_entity_poly.entity_id
_entity_poly.type
_entity_poly.pdbx_seq_one_letter_code
_entity_poly.pdbx_strand_id
1 'polypeptide(L)'
;RYGKRREGSTLPALVETLDENCLVVRRDLPFRFDESLAGYHFYGVDLCLESLSRGFSNWALDCPLRHLGRGDKDASYYRLKEQLEQKWRRRRLAPRARWRIPVRTHGPSGSLRFGWRDRWRTKNR
;
A
#
# COMPACT_ATOMS: atom_id res chain seq x y z
N ARG A 1 25.83 -4.63 -14.15
CA ARG A 1 25.87 -5.21 -12.79
C ARG A 1 24.44 -5.21 -12.24
N TYR A 2 23.86 -6.38 -11.97
CA TYR A 2 22.56 -6.48 -11.30
C TYR A 2 22.73 -6.22 -9.80
N GLY A 3 21.69 -5.68 -9.13
CA GLY A 3 21.74 -5.37 -7.71
C GLY A 3 21.99 -6.62 -6.89
N LYS A 4 22.94 -6.57 -5.94
CA LYS A 4 23.10 -7.65 -4.96
C LYS A 4 22.02 -7.51 -3.89
N ARG A 5 21.54 -8.65 -3.38
CA ARG A 5 20.73 -8.72 -2.16
C ARG A 5 21.45 -7.95 -1.05
N ARG A 6 20.74 -7.09 -0.32
CA ARG A 6 21.34 -6.34 0.79
C ARG A 6 21.43 -7.24 2.01
N GLU A 7 22.63 -7.60 2.43
CA GLU A 7 22.85 -8.26 3.72
C GLU A 7 22.36 -7.34 4.85
N GLY A 8 21.62 -7.90 5.81
CA GLY A 8 20.99 -7.13 6.90
C GLY A 8 19.67 -6.43 6.54
N SER A 9 19.03 -6.75 5.41
CA SER A 9 17.72 -6.17 5.09
C SER A 9 16.64 -6.67 6.06
N THR A 10 15.74 -5.77 6.47
CA THR A 10 14.57 -6.09 7.31
C THR A 10 13.44 -6.75 6.53
N LEU A 11 13.73 -7.25 5.31
CA LEU A 11 12.79 -7.87 4.40
C LEU A 11 12.80 -9.41 4.56
N PRO A 12 11.65 -10.08 4.46
CA PRO A 12 10.34 -9.53 4.08
C PRO A 12 9.67 -8.72 5.20
N ALA A 13 9.05 -7.60 4.84
CA ALA A 13 8.40 -6.70 5.80
C ALA A 13 6.93 -6.44 5.44
N LEU A 14 6.06 -6.39 6.46
CA LEU A 14 4.68 -5.93 6.30
C LEU A 14 4.67 -4.46 5.90
N VAL A 15 3.90 -4.13 4.87
CA VAL A 15 3.72 -2.76 4.39
C VAL A 15 2.25 -2.48 4.14
N GLU A 16 1.88 -1.20 4.17
CA GLU A 16 0.52 -0.79 3.82
C GLU A 16 0.34 -0.79 2.30
N THR A 17 1.32 -0.24 1.57
CA THR A 17 1.27 -0.03 0.12
C THR A 17 2.63 -0.32 -0.51
N LEU A 18 2.62 -0.60 -1.82
CA LEU A 18 3.79 -0.90 -2.65
C LEU A 18 3.79 -0.03 -3.91
N ASP A 19 4.98 0.22 -4.43
CA ASP A 19 5.20 0.88 -5.72
C ASP A 19 4.80 -0.03 -6.89
N GLU A 20 4.40 0.60 -7.99
CA GLU A 20 3.86 0.02 -9.20
C GLU A 20 4.84 -0.85 -10.02
N ASN A 21 6.15 -0.70 -9.79
CA ASN A 21 7.19 -1.28 -10.66
C ASN A 21 7.13 -2.82 -10.73
N CYS A 22 6.93 -3.51 -9.61
CA CYS A 22 6.82 -4.96 -9.60
C CYS A 22 5.94 -5.43 -8.45
N LEU A 23 4.78 -5.99 -8.81
CA LEU A 23 3.82 -6.56 -7.89
C LEU A 23 3.61 -8.02 -8.25
N VAL A 24 3.56 -8.88 -7.24
CA VAL A 24 3.28 -10.31 -7.41
C VAL A 24 2.03 -10.64 -6.63
N VAL A 25 1.08 -11.26 -7.33
CA VAL A 25 -0.21 -11.65 -6.79
C VAL A 25 -0.47 -13.10 -7.16
N ARG A 26 -1.02 -13.89 -6.25
CA ARG A 26 -1.46 -15.24 -6.59
C ARG A 26 -2.65 -15.17 -7.55
N ARG A 27 -2.57 -15.94 -8.64
CA ARG A 27 -3.57 -15.93 -9.73
C ARG A 27 -4.99 -16.27 -9.28
N ASP A 28 -5.14 -17.08 -8.22
CA ASP A 28 -6.43 -17.51 -7.68
C ASP A 28 -7.10 -16.45 -6.78
N LEU A 29 -6.43 -15.34 -6.50
CA LEU A 29 -7.01 -14.26 -5.71
C LEU A 29 -7.88 -13.34 -6.59
N PRO A 30 -9.03 -12.88 -6.08
CA PRO A 30 -10.01 -12.10 -6.86
C PRO A 30 -9.63 -10.62 -7.00
N PHE A 31 -8.35 -10.30 -7.09
CA PHE A 31 -7.89 -8.93 -7.25
C PHE A 31 -7.91 -8.53 -8.73
N ARG A 32 -8.46 -7.34 -9.00
CA ARG A 32 -8.54 -6.74 -10.33
C ARG A 32 -8.18 -5.27 -10.20
N PHE A 33 -7.59 -4.72 -11.24
CA PHE A 33 -7.38 -3.28 -11.33
C PHE A 33 -8.72 -2.58 -11.53
N ASP A 34 -8.85 -1.41 -10.91
CA ASP A 34 -10.02 -0.56 -11.08
C ASP A 34 -9.87 0.28 -12.35
N GLU A 35 -10.60 -0.10 -13.40
CA GLU A 35 -10.56 0.58 -14.69
C GLU A 35 -11.06 2.03 -14.63
N SER A 36 -11.76 2.43 -13.55
CA SER A 36 -12.14 3.83 -13.35
C SER A 36 -10.98 4.73 -12.95
N LEU A 37 -9.89 4.16 -12.42
CA LEU A 37 -8.61 4.83 -12.15
C LEU A 37 -7.69 4.74 -13.38
N ALA A 38 -8.20 5.14 -14.54
CA ALA A 38 -7.52 5.00 -15.82
C ALA A 38 -6.23 5.86 -15.89
N GLY A 39 -5.08 5.17 -15.90
CA GLY A 39 -3.75 5.77 -16.07
C GLY A 39 -2.64 4.90 -15.47
N TYR A 40 -1.46 5.49 -15.28
CA TYR A 40 -0.24 4.78 -14.88
C TYR A 40 0.24 5.11 -13.45
N HIS A 41 -0.60 5.77 -12.65
CA HIS A 41 -0.28 6.12 -11.27
C HIS A 41 -1.24 5.47 -10.29
N PHE A 42 -0.74 5.12 -9.11
CA PHE A 42 -1.51 4.65 -7.94
C PHE A 42 -2.24 3.31 -8.10
N TYR A 43 -2.07 2.58 -9.20
CA TYR A 43 -2.69 1.26 -9.35
C TYR A 43 -2.11 0.23 -8.36
N GLY A 44 -0.84 0.40 -7.96
CA GLY A 44 -0.21 -0.44 -6.95
C GLY A 44 -0.76 -0.15 -5.55
N VAL A 45 -0.93 1.14 -5.24
CA VAL A 45 -1.58 1.60 -4.01
C VAL A 45 -3.02 1.11 -3.92
N ASP A 46 -3.81 1.26 -4.99
CA ASP A 46 -5.20 0.82 -5.02
C ASP A 46 -5.32 -0.69 -4.79
N LEU A 47 -4.49 -1.48 -5.47
CA LEU A 47 -4.45 -2.94 -5.31
C LEU A 47 -4.10 -3.36 -3.88
N CYS A 48 -3.14 -2.66 -3.25
CA CYS A 48 -2.76 -2.89 -1.86
C CYS A 48 -3.92 -2.59 -0.89
N LEU A 49 -4.68 -1.53 -1.13
CA LEU A 49 -5.85 -1.18 -0.33
C LEU A 49 -7.01 -2.16 -0.56
N GLU A 50 -7.24 -2.63 -1.79
CA GLU A 50 -8.20 -3.71 -2.08
C GLU A 50 -7.83 -5.00 -1.33
N SER A 51 -6.56 -5.38 -1.34
CA SER A 51 -6.02 -6.53 -0.59
C SER A 51 -6.32 -6.42 0.89
N LEU A 52 -5.94 -5.29 1.51
CA LEU A 52 -6.19 -5.02 2.93
C LEU A 52 -7.71 -5.02 3.24
N SER A 53 -8.55 -4.53 2.31
CA SER A 53 -10.01 -4.42 2.52
C SER A 53 -10.68 -5.78 2.65
N ARG A 54 -10.04 -6.80 2.08
CA ARG A 54 -10.50 -8.18 2.05
C ARG A 54 -9.79 -9.04 3.11
N GLY A 55 -9.01 -8.43 4.01
CA GLY A 55 -8.33 -9.11 5.11
C GLY A 55 -7.02 -9.78 4.74
N PHE A 56 -6.46 -9.50 3.56
CA PHE A 56 -5.12 -9.95 3.19
C PHE A 56 -4.05 -9.00 3.73
N SER A 57 -2.78 -9.33 3.49
CA SER A 57 -1.62 -8.52 3.91
C SER A 57 -0.70 -8.27 2.72
N ASN A 58 0.01 -7.14 2.74
CA ASN A 58 0.98 -6.76 1.71
C ASN A 58 2.39 -6.85 2.29
N TRP A 59 3.34 -7.32 1.47
CA TRP A 59 4.70 -7.58 1.89
C TRP A 59 5.70 -7.00 0.90
N ALA A 60 6.67 -6.23 1.39
CA ALA A 60 7.85 -5.87 0.63
C ALA A 60 8.86 -7.03 0.69
N LEU A 61 9.39 -7.43 -0.46
CA LEU A 61 10.36 -8.51 -0.59
C LEU A 61 11.71 -7.95 -1.07
N ASP A 62 12.80 -8.60 -0.66
CA ASP A 62 14.13 -8.29 -1.17
C ASP A 62 14.27 -8.83 -2.60
N CYS A 63 13.81 -8.03 -3.56
CA CYS A 63 13.84 -8.34 -4.98
C CYS A 63 14.73 -7.31 -5.70
N PRO A 64 15.99 -7.64 -6.01
CA PRO A 64 16.89 -6.72 -6.67
C PRO A 64 16.47 -6.50 -8.13
N LEU A 65 15.68 -5.44 -8.34
CA LEU A 65 15.18 -5.02 -9.64
C LEU A 65 15.77 -3.66 -10.02
N ARG A 66 15.90 -3.41 -11.33
CA ARG A 66 16.29 -2.10 -11.85
C ARG A 66 15.05 -1.39 -12.38
N HIS A 67 14.59 -0.37 -11.66
CA HIS A 67 13.56 0.54 -12.17
C HIS A 67 14.21 1.50 -13.17
N LEU A 68 13.78 1.44 -14.43
CA LEU A 68 14.29 2.29 -15.51
C LEU A 68 13.43 3.54 -15.74
N GLY A 69 12.18 3.50 -15.27
CA GLY A 69 11.25 4.62 -15.35
C GLY A 69 11.60 5.74 -14.39
N ARG A 70 11.20 6.96 -14.76
CA ARG A 70 11.20 8.11 -13.85
C ARG A 70 9.83 8.24 -13.20
N GLY A 71 9.81 8.66 -11.93
CA GLY A 71 8.57 8.95 -11.22
C GLY A 71 8.11 10.36 -11.53
N ASP A 72 7.37 10.52 -12.63
CA ASP A 72 6.86 11.83 -13.04
C ASP A 72 5.53 12.14 -12.35
N LYS A 73 5.39 13.38 -11.87
CA LYS A 73 4.17 13.88 -11.21
C LYS A 73 3.49 14.90 -12.12
N ASP A 74 2.91 14.40 -13.19
CA ASP A 74 2.20 15.24 -14.16
C ASP A 74 0.77 15.57 -13.70
N ALA A 75 -0.01 16.24 -14.55
CA ALA A 75 -1.41 16.54 -14.24
C ALA A 75 -2.25 15.28 -13.98
N SER A 76 -1.91 14.15 -14.62
CA SER A 76 -2.60 12.88 -14.44
C SER A 76 -2.34 12.29 -13.05
N TYR A 77 -1.13 12.45 -12.50
CA TYR A 77 -0.79 12.07 -11.13
C TYR A 77 -1.73 12.72 -10.12
N TYR A 78 -1.89 14.04 -10.17
CA TYR A 78 -2.72 14.76 -9.20
C TYR A 78 -4.20 14.40 -9.34
N ARG A 79 -4.70 14.28 -10.58
CA ARG A 79 -6.07 13.84 -10.87
C ARG A 79 -6.33 12.44 -10.29
N LEU A 80 -5.43 11.48 -10.54
CA LEU A 80 -5.58 10.10 -10.07
C LEU A 80 -5.46 10.01 -8.55
N LYS A 81 -4.59 10.81 -7.93
CA LYS A 81 -4.50 10.92 -6.47
C LYS A 81 -5.85 11.32 -5.86
N GLU A 82 -6.49 12.36 -6.39
CA GLU A 82 -7.79 12.82 -5.90
C GLU A 82 -8.88 11.76 -6.08
N GLN A 83 -8.92 11.08 -7.23
CA GLN A 83 -9.88 10.01 -7.49
C GLN A 83 -9.69 8.84 -6.51
N LEU A 84 -8.45 8.43 -6.25
CA LEU A 84 -8.11 7.39 -5.29
C LEU A 84 -8.55 7.78 -3.87
N GLU A 85 -8.21 9.00 -3.43
CA GLU A 85 -8.61 9.51 -2.11
C GLU A 85 -10.13 9.52 -1.96
N GLN A 86 -10.86 9.95 -2.99
CA GLN A 86 -12.32 9.93 -2.98
C GLN A 86 -12.89 8.50 -2.93
N LYS A 87 -12.34 7.57 -3.71
CA LYS A 87 -12.73 6.15 -3.71
C LYS A 87 -12.62 5.57 -2.31
N TRP A 88 -11.46 5.70 -1.67
CA TRP A 88 -11.18 5.09 -0.38
C TRP A 88 -11.81 5.84 0.80
N ARG A 89 -12.02 7.15 0.69
CA ARG A 89 -12.86 7.90 1.63
C ARG A 89 -14.29 7.37 1.65
N ARG A 90 -14.91 7.19 0.48
CA ARG A 90 -16.27 6.62 0.37
C ARG A 90 -16.36 5.22 0.95
N ARG A 91 -15.38 4.35 0.65
CA ARG A 91 -15.34 2.98 1.18
C ARG A 91 -15.08 2.90 2.67
N ARG A 92 -14.24 3.78 3.23
CA ARG A 92 -13.99 3.84 4.68
C ARG A 92 -15.21 4.33 5.46
N LEU A 93 -16.04 5.19 4.84
CA LEU A 93 -17.31 5.64 5.40
C LEU A 93 -18.43 4.60 5.27
N ALA A 94 -18.24 3.54 4.48
CA ALA A 94 -19.19 2.43 4.42
C ALA A 94 -19.16 1.64 5.77
N PRO A 95 -20.30 1.17 6.30
CA PRO A 95 -20.41 0.64 7.67
C PRO A 95 -19.60 -0.63 8.05
N ARG A 96 -18.63 -1.09 7.25
CA ARG A 96 -17.91 -2.34 7.50
C ARG A 96 -16.45 -2.26 7.06
N ALA A 97 -15.56 -1.90 7.97
CA ALA A 97 -14.22 -2.49 8.12
C ALA A 97 -13.42 -1.69 9.14
N ARG A 98 -13.29 -2.22 10.36
CA ARG A 98 -12.21 -1.82 11.25
C ARG A 98 -10.93 -2.43 10.66
N TRP A 99 -10.18 -1.61 9.91
CA TRP A 99 -8.86 -1.97 9.39
C TRP A 99 -7.90 -2.21 10.56
N ARG A 100 -7.80 -3.45 11.00
CA ARG A 100 -6.76 -3.89 11.92
C ARG A 100 -5.80 -4.70 11.07
N ILE A 101 -4.68 -4.11 10.69
CA ILE A 101 -3.53 -4.88 10.21
C ILE A 101 -3.03 -5.66 11.44
N PRO A 102 -3.15 -7.00 11.49
CA PRO A 102 -2.47 -7.74 12.55
C PRO A 102 -0.99 -7.72 12.20
N VAL A 103 -0.24 -6.77 12.76
CA VAL A 103 1.22 -6.84 12.74
C VAL A 103 1.61 -7.99 13.66
N ARG A 104 1.83 -9.18 13.07
CA ARG A 104 2.36 -10.33 13.81
C ARG A 104 3.88 -10.20 13.82
N THR A 105 4.41 -9.47 14.80
CA THR A 105 5.85 -9.40 15.06
C THR A 105 6.35 -10.81 15.42
N HIS A 106 7.06 -11.48 14.52
CA HIS A 106 7.91 -12.60 14.91
C HIS A 106 9.29 -12.04 15.26
N GLY A 107 9.43 -11.64 16.51
CA GLY A 107 10.70 -11.26 17.14
C GLY A 107 10.58 -11.53 18.64
N PRO A 108 11.59 -12.15 19.28
CA PRO A 108 11.52 -12.49 20.69
C PRO A 108 11.57 -11.20 21.53
N SER A 109 10.64 -11.09 22.48
CA SER A 109 10.62 -10.16 23.61
C SER A 109 10.94 -8.68 23.31
N GLY A 110 9.91 -7.86 23.23
CA GLY A 110 10.08 -6.40 23.30
C GLY A 110 8.77 -5.66 23.06
N SER A 111 8.09 -5.27 24.15
CA SER A 111 6.86 -4.51 24.11
C SER A 111 7.04 -3.15 23.43
N LEU A 112 6.40 -2.94 22.28
CA LEU A 112 6.15 -1.61 21.73
C LEU A 112 4.67 -1.47 21.37
N ARG A 113 3.96 -0.69 22.19
CA ARG A 113 2.60 -0.25 21.89
C ARG A 113 2.67 0.82 20.81
N PHE A 114 2.18 0.54 19.62
CA PHE A 114 1.91 1.58 18.62
C PHE A 114 0.42 1.94 18.66
N GLY A 115 0.13 3.07 19.31
CA GLY A 115 -1.17 3.71 19.29
C GLY A 115 -1.25 4.73 18.15
N TRP A 116 -2.17 4.51 17.23
CA TRP A 116 -2.68 5.56 16.35
C TRP A 116 -3.38 6.60 17.20
N ARG A 117 -2.71 7.71 17.51
CA ARG A 117 -3.37 8.87 18.12
C ARG A 117 -3.98 9.71 17.01
N ASP A 118 -5.30 9.83 17.06
CA ASP A 118 -6.12 10.77 16.31
C ASP A 118 -5.47 12.17 16.27
N ARG A 119 -5.13 12.65 15.08
CA ARG A 119 -4.90 14.07 14.87
C ARG A 119 -5.27 14.50 13.45
N TRP A 120 -6.53 14.27 13.10
CA TRP A 120 -7.24 15.13 12.15
C TRP A 120 -8.36 15.83 12.92
N ARG A 121 -7.97 16.77 13.80
CA ARG A 121 -8.89 17.76 14.34
C ARG A 121 -8.65 19.05 13.56
N THR A 122 -9.64 19.38 12.74
CA THR A 122 -9.93 20.68 12.14
C THR A 122 -9.30 21.87 12.88
N LYS A 123 -8.36 22.58 12.24
CA LYS A 123 -8.18 24.01 12.50
C LYS A 123 -9.16 24.75 11.60
N ASN A 124 -10.37 24.94 12.12
CA ASN A 124 -11.30 25.98 11.71
C ASN A 124 -12.03 26.44 12.97
N ARG A 125 -11.41 27.38 13.67
CA ARG A 125 -12.02 28.50 14.39
C ARG A 125 -10.92 29.41 14.91
#